data_AF-A0A4U6JKM8-F1
#
_entry.id   AF-A0A4U6JKM8-F1
#
_cell.length_a   1.000
_cell.length_b   1.000
_cell.length_c   1.000
_cell.angle_alpha   90.00
_cell.angle_beta   90.00
_cell.angle_gamma   90.00
#
_symmetry.space_group_name_H-M   'P 1'
#
loop_
_entity.id
_entity.type
_entity.pdbx_description
1 polymer ?
#
loop_
_entity_poly.entity_id
_entity_poly.type
_entity_poly.pdbx_seq_one_letter_code
_entity_poly.pdbx_strand_id
1 'polypeptide(L)' 'ADFKILPDLLSKEEIGVGVKKGEPALLKAVNDELLKLESTGQAAKIYDVWFGPQTKNPQPRAFKIEAK' A
#
# COMPACT_ATOMS: atom_id res chain seq x y z
N ALA A 1 -8.13 -12.89 -22.98
CA ALA A 1 -7.47 -13.46 -21.80
C ALA A 1 -8.26 -14.67 -21.38
N ASP A 2 -7.59 -15.77 -21.03
CA ASP A 2 -8.25 -17.03 -20.67
C ASP A 2 -8.86 -16.99 -19.26
N PHE A 3 -8.60 -15.92 -18.49
CA PHE A 3 -9.09 -15.70 -17.13
C PHE A 3 -9.55 -14.25 -16.93
N LYS A 4 -10.44 -14.03 -15.96
CA LYS A 4 -10.95 -12.71 -15.54
C LYS A 4 -11.01 -12.57 -14.03
N ILE A 5 -10.78 -11.36 -13.54
CA ILE A 5 -11.03 -10.98 -12.13
C ILE A 5 -12.51 -10.61 -12.00
N LEU A 6 -13.20 -11.16 -11.01
CA LEU A 6 -14.59 -10.82 -10.70
C LEU A 6 -14.66 -9.56 -9.82
N PRO A 7 -15.72 -8.74 -9.93
CA PRO A 7 -15.84 -7.52 -9.13
C PRO A 7 -16.09 -7.79 -7.63
N ASP A 8 -16.59 -8.98 -7.30
CA ASP A 8 -16.95 -9.34 -5.94
C ASP A 8 -15.70 -9.67 -5.11
N LEU A 9 -15.59 -9.05 -3.94
CA LEU A 9 -14.53 -9.33 -2.97
C LEU A 9 -14.98 -10.46 -2.04
N LEU A 10 -14.16 -11.51 -1.91
CA LEU A 10 -14.35 -12.53 -0.89
C LEU A 10 -13.91 -12.04 0.50
N SER A 11 -12.85 -11.24 0.55
CA SER A 11 -12.34 -10.58 1.74
C SER A 11 -11.64 -9.26 1.37
N LYS A 12 -11.45 -8.40 2.37
CA LYS A 12 -10.58 -7.22 2.29
C LYS A 12 -9.54 -7.34 3.39
N GLU A 13 -8.27 -7.24 3.01
CA GLU A 13 -7.14 -7.36 3.92
C GLU A 13 -6.35 -6.06 3.94
N GLU A 14 -5.97 -5.61 5.13
CA GLU A 14 -5.05 -4.49 5.32
C GLU A 14 -3.63 -5.03 5.45
N ILE A 15 -2.73 -4.60 4.58
CA ILE A 15 -1.33 -5.02 4.60
C ILE A 15 -0.52 -4.00 5.39
N GLY A 16 0.24 -4.47 6.39
CA GLY A 16 1.09 -3.66 7.24
C GLY A 16 2.54 -4.16 7.30
N VAL A 17 3.42 -3.32 7.84
CA VAL A 17 4.81 -3.70 8.14
C VAL A 17 4.86 -4.31 9.53
N GLY A 18 5.21 -5.60 9.61
CA GLY A 18 5.38 -6.28 10.90
C GLY A 18 6.63 -5.80 11.64
N VAL A 19 6.46 -5.44 12.91
CA VAL A 19 7.57 -5.09 13.82
C VAL A 19 7.55 -5.99 15.06
N LYS A 20 8.70 -6.15 15.72
CA LYS A 20 8.80 -6.93 16.95
C LYS A 20 7.94 -6.30 18.06
N LYS A 21 7.15 -7.13 18.77
CA LYS A 21 6.31 -6.69 19.88
C LYS A 21 7.17 -6.07 20.99
N GLY A 22 6.73 -4.92 21.50
CA GLY A 22 7.42 -4.19 22.57
C GLY A 22 8.50 -3.21 22.09
N GLU A 23 8.62 -2.96 20.78
CA GLU A 23 9.56 -1.99 20.20
C GLU A 23 8.84 -0.70 19.74
N PRO A 24 8.39 0.18 20.65
CA PRO A 24 7.58 1.35 20.28
C PRO A 24 8.35 2.38 19.44
N ALA A 25 9.67 2.50 19.62
CA ALA A 25 10.50 3.39 18.83
C ALA A 25 10.57 2.96 17.35
N LEU A 26 10.69 1.65 17.10
CA LEU A 26 10.70 1.10 15.74
C LEU A 26 9.32 1.24 15.10
N LEU A 27 8.25 0.90 15.81
CA LEU A 27 6.88 1.09 15.34
C LEU A 27 6.65 2.55 14.93
N LYS A 28 7.04 3.50 15.79
CA LYS A 28 6.90 4.92 15.51
C LYS A 28 7.68 5.34 14.27
N ALA A 29 8.94 4.93 14.14
CA ALA A 29 9.78 5.30 13.00
C ALA A 29 9.19 4.80 11.66
N VAL A 30 8.67 3.56 11.64
CA VAL A 30 8.02 2.99 10.46
C VAL A 30 6.72 3.74 10.14
N ASN A 31 5.88 3.99 11.14
CA ASN A 31 4.62 4.71 10.97
C ASN A 31 4.85 6.14 10.46
N ASP A 32 5.82 6.87 11.04
CA ASP A 32 6.16 8.23 10.63
C ASP A 32 6.61 8.28 9.17
N GLU A 33 7.47 7.34 8.74
CA GLU A 33 7.95 7.32 7.36
C GLU A 33 6.83 6.94 6.38
N LEU A 34 5.97 5.96 6.72
CA LEU A 34 4.81 5.60 5.91
C LEU A 34 3.87 6.80 5.67
N LEU A 35 3.57 7.57 6.72
CA LEU A 35 2.74 8.77 6.63
C LEU A 35 3.44 9.90 5.84
N LYS A 36 4.76 10.03 5.98
CA LYS A 36 5.56 10.97 5.20
C LYS A 36 5.57 10.63 3.72
N LEU A 37 5.75 9.36 3.35
CA LEU A 37 5.69 8.91 1.96
C LEU A 37 4.32 9.20 1.34
N GLU A 38 3.24 9.02 2.10
CA GLU A 38 1.90 9.35 1.66
C GLU A 38 1.71 10.85 1.45
N SER A 39 2.03 11.67 2.47
CA SER A 39 1.85 13.12 2.43
C SER A 39 2.71 13.82 1.37
N THR A 40 3.89 13.28 1.05
CA THR A 40 4.77 13.80 -0.01
C THR A 40 4.40 13.31 -1.41
N GLY A 41 3.42 12.40 -1.53
CA GLY A 41 3.05 11.75 -2.79
C GLY A 41 4.05 10.71 -3.29
N GLN A 42 5.10 10.42 -2.51
CA GLN A 42 6.08 9.40 -2.87
C GLN A 42 5.46 8.00 -2.88
N ALA A 43 4.49 7.73 -2.00
CA ALA A 43 3.73 6.48 -2.00
C ALA A 43 2.97 6.25 -3.31
N ALA A 44 2.37 7.30 -3.88
CA ALA A 44 1.70 7.22 -5.18
C ALA A 44 2.69 6.93 -6.32
N LYS A 45 3.86 7.58 -6.32
CA LYS A 45 4.92 7.29 -7.29
C LYS A 45 5.40 5.84 -7.22
N ILE A 46 5.59 5.31 -6.00
CA ILE A 46 5.96 3.90 -5.80
C ILE A 46 4.86 2.99 -6.34
N TYR A 47 3.59 3.29 -6.07
CA TYR A 47 2.45 2.54 -6.61
C TYR A 47 2.47 2.53 -8.14
N ASP A 48 2.74 3.67 -8.78
CA ASP A 48 2.75 3.79 -10.24
C ASP A 48 3.85 2.96 -10.91
N VAL A 49 4.99 2.76 -10.23
CA VAL A 49 6.06 1.88 -10.74
C VAL A 49 5.57 0.43 -10.88
N TRP A 50 4.74 -0.04 -9.95
CA TRP A 50 4.30 -1.44 -9.90
C TRP A 50 2.94 -1.70 -10.54
N PHE A 51 2.04 -0.72 -10.49
CA PHE A 51 0.64 -0.86 -10.90
C PHE A 51 0.12 0.33 -11.73
N GLY A 52 0.97 1.30 -12.04
CA GLY A 52 0.56 2.52 -12.73
C GLY A 52 0.24 2.32 -14.21
N PRO A 53 -0.13 3.42 -14.90
CA PRO A 53 -0.59 3.39 -16.29
C PRO A 53 0.41 2.81 -17.29
N GLN A 54 1.70 2.81 -16.96
CA GLN A 54 2.77 2.31 -17.83
C GLN A 54 3.06 0.80 -17.64
N THR A 55 2.35 0.13 -16.73
CA THR A 55 2.54 -1.29 -16.46
C THR A 55 1.70 -2.16 -17.40
N LYS A 56 2.02 -3.46 -17.48
CA LYS A 56 1.29 -4.40 -18.35
C LYS A 56 -0.19 -4.54 -17.98
N ASN A 57 -0.53 -4.30 -16.71
CA ASN A 57 -1.89 -4.46 -16.22
C ASN A 57 -2.20 -3.38 -15.16
N PRO A 58 -2.44 -2.13 -15.59
CA PRO A 58 -2.64 -1.01 -14.68
C PRO A 58 -3.80 -1.25 -13.71
N GLN A 59 -3.64 -0.86 -12.45
CA GLN A 59 -4.67 -0.95 -11.43
C GLN A 59 -4.89 0.42 -10.78
N PRO A 60 -6.13 0.79 -10.46
CA PRO A 60 -6.39 2.02 -9.71
C PRO A 60 -5.93 1.86 -8.25
N ARG A 61 -5.29 2.89 -7.72
CA ARG A 61 -4.91 2.93 -6.30
C ARG A 61 -6.15 3.17 -5.43
N ALA A 62 -6.67 2.10 -4.84
CA ALA A 62 -7.89 2.13 -4.03
C ALA A 62 -7.67 2.38 -2.52
N PHE A 63 -6.49 2.86 -2.11
CA PHE A 63 -6.14 3.10 -0.71
C PHE A 63 -5.23 4.31 -0.52
N LYS A 64 -5.25 4.85 0.69
CA LYS A 64 -4.27 5.79 1.23
C LYS A 64 -3.56 5.11 2.39
N ILE A 65 -2.26 5.30 2.55
CA ILE A 65 -1.55 4.74 3.69
C ILE A 65 -1.98 5.49 4.95
N GLU A 66 -2.40 4.72 5.94
CA GLU A 66 -2.70 5.17 7.29
C GLU A 66 -1.83 4.37 8.26
N ALA A 67 -1.47 4.98 9.38
CA ALA A 67 -0.72 4.33 10.44
C ALA A 67 -1.44 4.55 11.77
N LYS A 68 -1.64 3.46 12.52
CA LYS A 68 -2.31 3.43 13.83
C LYS A 68 -1.31 3.10 14.93
#